data_AF-A0A4U1B4Z5-F1
#
_entry.id   AF-A0A4U1B4Z5-F1
#
_cell.length_a   1.000
_cell.length_b   1.000
_cell.length_c   1.000
_cell.angle_alpha   90.00
_cell.angle_beta   90.00
_cell.angle_gamma   90.00
#
_symmetry.space_group_name_H-M   'P 1'
#
loop_
_entity.id
_entity.type
_entity.pdbx_description
1 polymer ?
#
loop_
_entity_poly.entity_id
_entity_poly.type
_entity_poly.pdbx_seq_one_letter_code
_entity_poly.pdbx_strand_id
1 'polypeptide(L)'
;MLQHLLVLEADTNISLQQQIKQKLIEAINHGYFPAGCKMPSSRKLAEQLDVARNTVVFAYQQLTDEGYLKSRERSGIYVSESLQPQFDCSAAITPSEQQCLWSQRINQPAPDKLPPPYPDNWQEYPYPFIAGQFDLSLFPVNPWRECSRLTMNVNEITTWASDSGSMDDLFLIDEIRTKVLPRRGIFAQPDEILITIGSQQGLYLLSELLLDEQTLLAMEEPGYAGMRKLAEHRRAVVDLVDVDNNGIQIDAINHHIDAVYVTPSHQVPTAVTLSQARREQLISKANEHDFIIIEDDYECEANFISNPHPAIKSLDCQGRVIYLSSFSNVLAPGLRLGYMVAPAEFIKAARELRSLCVRHPPANNQRTMALFISLGYYDTVMRKLNQTLQQRWQELREALNHYLPTAIVTSHSVGGSACWIKGPKHLNSQQFATQAAKKGILIESVTRYYGRDNKPEYYFRLGVSSIEVEKIRAGVQLLAQIFWQNHENDDEHLPADAVSLSNEQLPDFMADCEFIGRTVFGEPYRIKLFADGTMQGWEGHHNEKTDTGQWWLEGDTWFRQWQKWSYGEVLGFNIAVHSKQIFWLRDGKLVDSAFFTKKSPLSSTVIAVGLNKKS
;
A
#
# COMPACT_ATOMS: atom_id res chain seq x y z
N MET A 1 -8.07 36.66 35.88
CA MET A 1 -8.93 35.47 36.12
C MET A 1 -9.39 34.81 34.82
N LEU A 2 -9.80 35.55 33.78
CA LEU A 2 -10.18 34.96 32.47
C LEU A 2 -9.00 34.49 31.58
N GLN A 3 -7.81 35.04 31.76
CA GLN A 3 -6.60 34.65 31.00
C GLN A 3 -6.18 33.19 31.18
N HIS A 4 -6.54 32.54 32.30
CA HIS A 4 -6.22 31.12 32.54
C HIS A 4 -7.27 30.17 31.94
N LEU A 5 -8.43 30.69 31.53
CA LEU A 5 -9.57 29.90 31.01
C LEU A 5 -9.62 29.87 29.48
N LEU A 6 -9.04 30.87 28.82
CA LEU A 6 -9.09 31.06 27.37
C LEU A 6 -7.66 31.13 26.82
N VAL A 7 -6.96 29.99 26.81
CA VAL A 7 -5.64 29.87 26.16
C VAL A 7 -5.86 29.77 24.65
N LEU A 8 -5.27 30.71 23.91
CA LEU A 8 -5.29 30.72 22.45
C LEU A 8 -3.97 30.15 21.93
N GLU A 9 -4.05 29.32 20.90
CA GLU A 9 -2.89 28.66 20.30
C GLU A 9 -2.61 29.28 18.93
N ALA A 10 -1.46 29.93 18.79
CA ALA A 10 -1.08 30.62 17.56
C ALA A 10 -0.76 29.66 16.39
N ASP A 11 -0.45 28.40 16.69
CA ASP A 11 0.11 27.42 15.73
C ASP A 11 -0.93 26.39 15.23
N THR A 12 -2.22 26.72 15.31
CA THR A 12 -3.30 25.85 14.83
C THR A 12 -3.80 26.30 13.46
N ASN A 13 -4.29 25.36 12.64
CA ASN A 13 -4.95 25.63 11.35
C ASN A 13 -6.31 26.36 11.48
N ILE A 14 -6.69 26.79 12.68
CA ILE A 14 -7.99 27.39 13.00
C ILE A 14 -7.80 28.89 13.24
N SER A 15 -8.63 29.71 12.60
CA SER A 15 -8.58 31.16 12.80
C SER A 15 -8.79 31.53 14.29
N LEU A 16 -8.08 32.55 14.77
CA LEU A 16 -8.22 33.05 16.16
C LEU A 16 -9.68 33.36 16.53
N GLN A 17 -10.48 33.76 15.53
CA GLN A 17 -11.90 34.04 15.68
C GLN A 17 -12.71 32.79 16.05
N GLN A 18 -12.44 31.66 15.39
CA GLN A 18 -13.06 30.37 15.69
C GLN A 18 -12.56 29.81 17.03
N GLN A 19 -11.27 29.98 17.36
CA GLN A 19 -10.73 29.56 18.67
C GLN A 19 -11.42 30.30 19.82
N ILE A 20 -11.56 31.63 19.73
CA ILE A 20 -12.26 32.44 20.74
C ILE A 20 -13.71 31.99 20.87
N LYS A 21 -14.39 31.79 19.74
CA LYS A 21 -15.77 31.27 19.74
C LYS A 21 -15.88 29.92 20.43
N GLN A 22 -15.06 28.95 20.05
CA GLN A 22 -15.07 27.60 20.63
C GLN A 22 -14.81 27.64 22.14
N LYS A 23 -13.78 28.37 22.57
CA LYS A 23 -13.42 28.49 23.99
C LYS A 23 -14.49 29.20 24.82
N LEU A 24 -15.18 30.18 24.25
CA LEU A 24 -16.33 30.82 24.90
C LEU A 24 -17.53 29.87 25.03
N ILE A 25 -17.80 29.05 24.00
CA ILE A 25 -18.85 28.00 24.07
C ILE A 25 -18.51 26.97 25.14
N GLU A 26 -17.27 26.48 25.18
CA GLU A 26 -16.78 25.57 26.23
C GLU A 26 -16.95 26.20 27.63
N ALA A 27 -16.56 27.47 27.80
CA ALA A 27 -16.67 28.16 29.08
C ALA A 27 -18.13 28.38 29.53
N ILE A 28 -19.05 28.65 28.60
CA ILE A 28 -20.48 28.76 28.88
C ILE A 28 -21.05 27.39 29.26
N ASN A 29 -20.72 26.33 28.51
CA ASN A 29 -21.22 24.98 28.74
C ASN A 29 -20.72 24.37 30.06
N HIS A 30 -19.48 24.65 30.45
CA HIS A 30 -18.91 24.22 31.75
C HIS A 30 -19.39 25.07 32.94
N GLY A 31 -20.23 26.08 32.71
CA GLY A 31 -20.80 26.92 33.75
C GLY A 31 -19.86 27.98 34.32
N TYR A 32 -18.68 28.21 33.71
CA TYR A 32 -17.77 29.30 34.12
C TYR A 32 -18.39 30.69 33.87
N PHE A 33 -19.28 30.79 32.87
CA PHE A 33 -20.16 31.94 32.68
C PHE A 33 -21.62 31.52 32.88
N PRO A 34 -22.21 31.79 34.05
CA PRO A 34 -23.60 31.46 34.31
C PRO A 34 -24.56 32.16 33.35
N ALA A 35 -25.73 31.55 33.12
CA ALA A 35 -26.85 32.18 32.42
C ALA A 35 -27.15 33.58 32.97
N GLY A 36 -27.37 34.55 32.08
CA GLY A 36 -27.61 35.94 32.45
C GLY A 36 -26.38 36.71 32.95
N CYS A 37 -25.19 36.10 33.00
CA CYS A 37 -23.95 36.81 33.34
C CYS A 37 -23.56 37.80 32.23
N LYS A 38 -23.06 38.97 32.63
CA LYS A 38 -22.55 39.98 31.70
C LYS A 38 -21.15 39.61 31.22
N MET A 39 -21.00 39.45 29.92
CA MET A 39 -19.71 39.19 29.29
C MET A 39 -18.80 40.44 29.32
N PRO A 40 -17.47 40.27 29.34
CA PRO A 40 -16.54 41.38 29.17
C PRO A 40 -16.81 42.14 27.86
N SER A 41 -16.55 43.45 27.86
CA SER A 41 -16.64 44.24 26.62
C SER A 41 -15.64 43.75 25.57
N SER A 42 -15.93 43.94 24.29
CA SER A 42 -15.04 43.50 23.21
C SER A 42 -13.64 44.12 23.30
N ARG A 43 -13.50 45.34 23.86
CA ARG A 43 -12.19 45.95 24.15
C ARG A 43 -11.47 45.23 25.29
N LYS A 44 -12.17 44.98 26.40
CA LYS A 44 -11.60 44.34 27.58
C LYS A 44 -11.17 42.89 27.31
N LEU A 45 -11.96 42.15 26.54
CA LEU A 45 -11.60 40.78 26.16
C LEU A 45 -10.44 40.76 25.16
N ALA A 46 -10.40 41.71 24.22
CA ALA A 46 -9.28 41.87 23.28
C ALA A 46 -7.95 42.19 23.99
N GLU A 47 -7.98 43.11 24.97
CA GLU A 47 -6.82 43.42 25.83
C GLU A 47 -6.38 42.23 26.68
N GLN A 48 -7.33 41.43 27.19
CA GLN A 48 -7.01 40.27 28.02
C GLN A 48 -6.38 39.11 27.23
N LEU A 49 -6.80 38.93 25.98
CA LEU A 49 -6.33 37.85 25.11
C LEU A 49 -5.17 38.27 24.19
N ASP A 50 -4.76 39.54 24.24
CA ASP A 50 -3.76 40.13 23.34
C ASP A 50 -4.07 39.93 21.85
N VAL A 51 -5.32 40.21 21.46
CA VAL A 51 -5.79 40.06 20.07
C VAL A 51 -6.42 41.34 19.53
N ALA A 52 -6.48 41.47 18.20
CA ALA A 52 -7.19 42.58 17.57
C ALA A 52 -8.67 42.60 17.97
N ARG A 53 -9.18 43.79 18.34
CA ARG A 53 -10.58 43.98 18.78
C ARG A 53 -11.61 43.42 17.79
N ASN A 54 -11.37 43.53 16.49
CA ASN A 54 -12.30 43.06 15.47
C ASN A 54 -12.51 41.54 15.56
N THR A 55 -11.48 40.76 15.90
CA THR A 55 -11.58 39.30 16.08
C THR A 55 -12.58 38.93 17.16
N VAL A 56 -12.56 39.63 18.30
CA VAL A 56 -13.53 39.43 19.39
C VAL A 56 -14.94 39.87 19.00
N VAL A 57 -15.06 41.00 18.29
CA VAL A 57 -16.36 41.51 17.82
C VAL A 57 -17.07 40.48 16.92
N PHE A 58 -16.35 39.90 15.97
CA PHE A 58 -16.90 38.88 15.08
C PHE A 58 -17.27 37.59 15.81
N ALA A 59 -16.45 37.14 16.77
CA ALA A 59 -16.78 35.98 17.61
C ALA A 59 -18.06 36.21 18.42
N TYR A 60 -18.20 37.39 19.04
CA TYR A 60 -19.42 37.77 19.76
C TYR A 60 -20.64 37.90 18.85
N GLN A 61 -20.48 38.40 17.62
CA GLN A 61 -21.57 38.47 16.66
C GLN A 61 -22.08 37.07 16.31
N GLN A 62 -21.19 36.15 15.96
CA GLN A 62 -21.56 34.76 15.67
C GLN A 62 -22.24 34.08 16.86
N LEU A 63 -21.71 34.26 18.07
CA LEU A 63 -22.33 33.72 19.29
C LEU A 63 -23.71 34.35 19.59
N THR A 64 -23.94 35.59 19.19
CA THR A 64 -25.25 36.24 19.32
C THR A 64 -26.21 35.68 18.27
N ASP A 65 -25.76 35.51 17.03
CA ASP A 65 -26.56 34.96 15.92
C ASP A 65 -26.96 33.50 16.19
N GLU A 66 -26.09 32.72 16.84
CA GLU A 66 -26.33 31.34 17.25
C GLU A 66 -27.11 31.20 18.57
N GLY A 67 -27.41 32.32 19.23
CA GLY A 67 -28.21 32.34 20.47
C GLY A 67 -27.45 31.99 21.76
N TYR A 68 -26.11 31.87 21.71
CA TYR A 68 -25.28 31.71 22.90
C TYR A 68 -25.25 32.98 23.76
N LEU A 69 -25.27 34.14 23.10
CA LEU A 69 -25.24 35.46 23.72
C LEU A 69 -26.47 36.28 23.34
N LYS A 70 -26.87 37.20 24.23
CA LYS A 70 -27.94 38.16 24.01
C LYS A 70 -27.41 39.57 24.19
N SER A 71 -27.52 40.39 23.15
CA SER A 71 -27.22 41.82 23.24
C SER A 71 -28.38 42.56 23.92
N ARG A 72 -28.09 43.34 24.97
CA ARG A 72 -29.05 44.25 25.61
C ARG A 72 -28.63 45.69 25.33
N GLU A 73 -29.51 46.47 24.72
CA GLU A 73 -29.24 47.84 24.29
C GLU A 73 -28.69 48.69 25.45
N ARG A 74 -27.58 49.40 25.23
CA ARG A 74 -26.87 50.25 26.21
C ARG A 74 -26.40 49.55 27.49
N SER A 75 -26.52 48.22 27.59
CA SER A 75 -26.22 47.46 28.82
C SER A 75 -25.08 46.46 28.65
N GLY A 76 -24.88 45.91 27.44
CA GLY A 76 -23.78 45.00 27.11
C GLY A 76 -24.26 43.67 26.55
N ILE A 77 -23.37 42.69 26.52
CA ILE A 77 -23.63 41.34 26.01
C ILE A 77 -23.74 40.39 27.20
N TYR A 78 -24.78 39.56 27.22
CA TYR A 78 -25.09 38.64 28.31
C TYR A 78 -25.18 37.20 27.80
N VAL A 79 -24.83 36.21 28.62
CA VAL A 79 -25.06 34.80 28.28
C VAL A 79 -26.56 34.52 28.24
N SER A 80 -27.04 33.83 27.21
CA SER A 80 -28.47 33.54 27.09
C SER A 80 -28.96 32.66 28.24
N GLU A 81 -30.12 33.01 28.79
CA GLU A 81 -30.78 32.27 29.88
C GLU A 81 -31.38 30.95 29.41
N SER A 82 -31.53 30.75 28.09
CA SER A 82 -32.08 29.54 27.47
C SER A 82 -31.10 28.36 27.38
N LEU A 83 -29.84 28.54 27.81
CA LEU A 83 -28.75 27.57 27.62
C LEU A 83 -28.48 26.69 28.83
N GLN A 84 -29.18 26.87 29.96
CA GLN A 84 -29.03 25.95 31.07
C GLN A 84 -29.79 24.66 30.76
N PRO A 85 -29.10 23.53 30.51
CA PRO A 85 -29.77 22.25 30.68
C PRO A 85 -30.14 22.11 32.17
N GLN A 86 -31.41 21.81 32.45
CA GLN A 86 -31.88 21.41 33.78
C GLN A 86 -31.41 19.98 34.10
N PHE A 87 -30.09 19.76 34.11
CA PHE A 87 -29.51 18.56 34.70
C PHE A 87 -28.88 18.98 36.03
N ASP A 88 -29.43 18.48 37.13
CA ASP A 88 -28.85 18.60 38.48
C ASP A 88 -27.51 17.84 38.52
N CYS A 89 -26.45 18.44 37.98
CA CYS A 89 -25.09 17.90 38.00
C CYS A 89 -24.37 18.23 39.33
N SER A 90 -25.10 18.38 40.44
CA SER A 90 -24.52 18.70 41.75
C SER A 90 -24.13 17.46 42.56
N ALA A 91 -24.52 16.27 42.12
CA ALA A 91 -23.98 15.04 42.67
C ALA A 91 -22.57 14.82 42.08
N ALA A 92 -21.54 15.13 42.86
CA ALA A 92 -20.19 14.64 42.58
C ALA A 92 -20.29 13.12 42.46
N ILE A 93 -20.23 12.59 41.23
CA ILE A 93 -20.19 11.16 40.95
C ILE A 93 -18.87 10.68 41.53
N THR A 94 -18.92 10.23 42.78
CA THR A 94 -17.80 9.51 43.39
C THR A 94 -17.74 8.20 42.61
N PRO A 95 -16.65 7.88 41.91
CA PRO A 95 -16.58 6.65 41.12
C PRO A 95 -16.82 5.48 42.07
N SER A 96 -17.96 4.81 41.88
CA SER A 96 -18.31 3.59 42.61
C SER A 96 -17.18 2.56 42.48
N GLU A 97 -16.80 1.92 43.59
CA GLU A 97 -15.81 0.84 43.61
C GLU A 97 -16.21 -0.35 42.71
N GLN A 98 -17.49 -0.47 42.36
CA GLN A 98 -18.00 -1.50 41.45
C GLN A 98 -18.08 -0.95 40.02
N GLN A 99 -16.93 -0.85 39.36
CA GLN A 99 -16.88 -0.56 37.92
C GLN A 99 -17.32 -1.80 37.12
N CYS A 100 -18.17 -1.57 36.12
CA CYS A 100 -18.63 -2.60 35.19
C CYS A 100 -17.45 -3.17 34.39
N LEU A 101 -17.04 -4.40 34.67
CA LEU A 101 -16.01 -5.11 33.90
C LEU A 101 -16.57 -5.55 32.53
N TRP A 102 -16.35 -4.75 31.49
CA TRP A 102 -16.76 -5.06 30.11
C TRP A 102 -16.02 -6.26 29.51
N SER A 103 -14.80 -6.53 29.97
CA SER A 103 -14.02 -7.71 29.55
C SER A 103 -14.75 -9.04 29.78
N GLN A 104 -15.68 -9.07 30.74
CA GLN A 104 -16.50 -10.25 31.08
C GLN A 104 -17.85 -10.28 30.36
N ARG A 105 -18.24 -9.20 29.68
CA ARG A 105 -19.55 -9.05 29.02
C ARG A 105 -19.47 -9.05 27.50
N ILE A 106 -18.32 -8.68 26.95
CA ILE A 106 -18.08 -8.72 25.51
C ILE A 106 -17.79 -10.16 25.14
N ASN A 107 -18.61 -10.74 24.26
CA ASN A 107 -18.25 -11.96 23.54
C ASN A 107 -17.01 -11.62 22.73
N GLN A 108 -15.83 -11.93 23.24
CA GLN A 108 -14.59 -11.54 22.58
C GLN A 108 -14.54 -12.25 21.24
N PRO A 109 -14.60 -11.53 20.10
CA PRO A 109 -14.15 -12.14 18.86
C PRO A 109 -12.72 -12.62 19.10
N ALA A 110 -12.36 -13.80 18.60
CA ALA A 110 -11.02 -14.34 18.77
C ALA A 110 -10.03 -13.23 18.35
N PRO A 111 -9.25 -12.65 19.28
CA PRO A 111 -8.41 -11.52 18.95
C PRO A 111 -7.44 -11.97 17.87
N ASP A 112 -7.20 -11.10 16.91
CA ASP A 112 -6.16 -11.32 15.90
C ASP A 112 -4.86 -11.61 16.65
N LYS A 113 -4.40 -12.87 16.60
CA LYS A 113 -3.20 -13.29 17.33
C LYS A 113 -1.96 -12.54 16.82
N LEU A 114 -2.06 -11.95 15.63
CA LEU A 114 -0.98 -11.22 14.98
C LEU A 114 -1.16 -9.72 15.20
N PRO A 115 -0.08 -9.00 15.57
CA PRO A 115 -0.13 -7.55 15.67
C PRO A 115 -0.48 -6.90 14.32
N PRO A 116 -0.93 -5.63 14.34
CA PRO A 116 -1.04 -4.84 13.13
C PRO A 116 0.30 -4.83 12.38
N PRO A 117 0.28 -4.74 11.03
CA PRO A 117 1.48 -4.90 10.20
C PRO A 117 2.52 -3.78 10.42
N TYR A 118 2.10 -2.64 10.95
CA TYR A 118 2.93 -1.46 11.22
C TYR A 118 2.34 -0.68 12.41
N PRO A 119 3.14 0.18 13.08
CA PRO A 119 2.67 0.98 14.22
C PRO A 119 1.74 2.13 13.79
N ASP A 120 0.93 2.64 14.71
CA ASP A 120 -0.03 3.73 14.45
C ASP A 120 0.68 5.02 14.00
N ASN A 121 1.89 5.28 14.49
CA ASN A 121 2.70 6.44 14.15
C ASN A 121 3.64 6.20 12.96
N TRP A 122 3.31 5.28 12.04
CA TRP A 122 4.16 4.93 10.89
C TRP A 122 4.60 6.13 10.04
N GLN A 123 3.80 7.21 10.02
CA GLN A 123 4.09 8.45 9.27
C GLN A 123 5.29 9.23 9.82
N GLU A 124 5.67 8.99 11.08
CA GLU A 124 6.83 9.64 11.72
C GLU A 124 8.15 8.98 11.30
N TYR A 125 8.10 7.79 10.69
CA TYR A 125 9.29 7.07 10.26
C TYR A 125 9.83 7.68 8.95
N PRO A 126 11.15 7.90 8.85
CA PRO A 126 11.75 8.51 7.66
C PRO A 126 11.64 7.62 6.42
N TYR A 127 11.63 6.29 6.57
CA TYR A 127 11.60 5.34 5.45
C TYR A 127 10.48 4.29 5.61
N PRO A 128 9.21 4.66 5.35
CA PRO A 128 8.08 3.75 5.52
C PRO A 128 7.86 2.89 4.26
N PHE A 129 8.56 1.76 4.13
CA PHE A 129 8.35 0.78 3.04
C PHE A 129 7.16 -0.15 3.30
N ILE A 130 5.97 0.43 3.48
CA ILE A 130 4.74 -0.28 3.79
C ILE A 130 3.74 -0.16 2.64
N ALA A 131 3.06 -1.26 2.31
CA ALA A 131 2.10 -1.28 1.22
C ALA A 131 0.69 -0.81 1.65
N GLY A 132 -0.11 -0.41 0.66
CA GLY A 132 -1.52 -0.03 0.86
C GLY A 132 -1.74 1.24 1.68
N GLN A 133 -0.67 1.98 2.01
CA GLN A 133 -0.77 3.26 2.70
C GLN A 133 -0.88 4.42 1.73
N PHE A 134 -1.64 5.41 2.18
CA PHE A 134 -1.98 6.59 1.42
C PHE A 134 -0.90 7.66 1.48
N ASP A 135 -0.65 8.27 0.32
CA ASP A 135 0.22 9.43 0.17
C ASP A 135 -0.62 10.71 0.01
N LEU A 136 -0.50 11.61 1.00
CA LEU A 136 -1.23 12.87 1.03
C LEU A 136 -0.92 13.76 -0.18
N SER A 137 0.30 13.70 -0.73
CA SER A 137 0.73 14.52 -1.88
C SER A 137 0.03 14.14 -3.18
N LEU A 138 -0.53 12.94 -3.25
CA LEU A 138 -1.25 12.42 -4.41
C LEU A 138 -2.74 12.76 -4.37
N PHE A 139 -3.27 13.20 -3.22
CA PHE A 139 -4.68 13.51 -3.10
C PHE A 139 -5.07 14.74 -3.93
N PRO A 140 -6.12 14.65 -4.77
CA PRO A 140 -6.63 15.75 -5.56
C PRO A 140 -7.47 16.72 -4.70
N VAL A 141 -6.86 17.43 -3.75
CA VAL A 141 -7.56 18.30 -2.79
C VAL A 141 -8.49 19.29 -3.50
N ASN A 142 -8.00 19.99 -4.52
CA ASN A 142 -8.76 21.03 -5.22
C ASN A 142 -9.91 20.45 -6.07
N PRO A 143 -9.69 19.44 -6.93
CA PRO A 143 -10.79 18.78 -7.65
C PRO A 143 -11.83 18.15 -6.71
N TRP A 144 -11.39 17.51 -5.62
CA TRP A 144 -12.31 16.94 -4.64
C TRP A 144 -13.14 18.01 -3.93
N ARG A 145 -12.52 19.13 -3.55
CA ARG A 145 -13.19 20.29 -2.95
C ARG A 145 -14.21 20.91 -3.91
N GLU A 146 -13.89 20.99 -5.20
CA GLU A 146 -14.81 21.45 -6.21
C GLU A 146 -16.04 20.55 -6.31
N CYS A 147 -15.85 19.23 -6.46
CA CYS A 147 -16.95 18.26 -6.51
C CYS A 147 -17.80 18.32 -5.23
N SER A 148 -17.16 18.41 -4.07
CA SER A 148 -17.84 18.54 -2.78
C SER A 148 -18.72 19.79 -2.73
N ARG A 149 -18.23 20.94 -3.22
CA ARG A 149 -19.04 22.17 -3.33
C ARG A 149 -20.22 22.01 -4.26
N LEU A 150 -20.06 21.33 -5.39
CA LEU A 150 -21.15 21.08 -6.34
C LEU A 150 -22.28 20.26 -5.71
N THR A 151 -21.94 19.28 -4.85
CA THR A 151 -22.96 18.49 -4.12
C THR A 151 -23.75 19.30 -3.09
N MET A 152 -23.25 20.46 -2.67
CA MET A 152 -23.92 21.33 -1.70
C MET A 152 -24.93 22.29 -2.35
N ASN A 153 -25.15 22.22 -3.67
CA ASN A 153 -26.22 22.95 -4.34
C ASN A 153 -27.59 22.43 -3.90
N VAL A 154 -28.58 23.31 -3.71
CA VAL A 154 -29.92 22.95 -3.17
C VAL A 154 -30.58 21.78 -3.91
N ASN A 155 -30.45 21.72 -5.24
CA ASN A 155 -31.01 20.64 -6.06
C ASN A 155 -30.30 19.30 -5.81
N GLU A 156 -28.97 19.31 -5.65
CA GLU A 156 -28.20 18.11 -5.31
C GLU A 156 -28.53 17.64 -3.90
N ILE A 157 -28.64 18.56 -2.93
CA ILE A 157 -29.07 18.25 -1.56
C ILE A 157 -30.42 17.55 -1.57
N THR A 158 -31.39 18.05 -2.34
CA THR A 158 -32.70 17.40 -2.45
C THR A 158 -32.58 15.95 -2.95
N THR A 159 -31.61 15.67 -3.81
CA THR A 159 -31.39 14.34 -4.37
C THR A 159 -30.74 13.41 -3.35
N TRP A 160 -29.57 13.76 -2.79
CA TRP A 160 -28.84 12.86 -1.89
C TRP A 160 -29.32 12.89 -0.44
N ALA A 161 -30.01 13.95 0.00
CA ALA A 161 -30.60 14.03 1.34
C ALA A 161 -31.95 13.31 1.43
N SER A 162 -32.54 12.94 0.28
CA SER A 162 -33.71 12.06 0.27
C SER A 162 -33.28 10.66 0.73
N ASP A 163 -33.89 10.17 1.81
CA ASP A 163 -33.70 8.80 2.29
C ASP A 163 -34.43 7.85 1.33
N SER A 164 -33.74 7.48 0.24
CA SER A 164 -34.23 6.54 -0.78
C SER A 164 -34.22 5.07 -0.28
N GLY A 165 -34.07 4.85 1.04
CA GLY A 165 -34.10 3.54 1.66
C GLY A 165 -32.74 2.85 1.58
N SER A 166 -32.63 1.79 0.78
CA SER A 166 -31.40 0.99 0.63
C SER A 166 -30.72 1.19 -0.73
N MET A 167 -31.21 2.14 -1.55
CA MET A 167 -30.69 2.36 -2.89
C MET A 167 -29.37 3.14 -2.86
N ASP A 168 -28.50 2.81 -3.81
CA ASP A 168 -27.25 3.52 -4.03
C ASP A 168 -27.45 4.67 -5.03
N ASP A 169 -26.50 5.59 -5.09
CA ASP A 169 -26.58 6.74 -5.99
C ASP A 169 -26.50 6.28 -7.47
N LEU A 170 -27.60 6.45 -8.20
CA LEU A 170 -27.70 6.01 -9.59
C LEU A 170 -26.68 6.69 -10.51
N PHE A 171 -26.30 7.93 -10.22
CA PHE A 171 -25.31 8.63 -11.03
C PHE A 171 -23.92 8.01 -10.82
N LEU A 172 -23.57 7.64 -9.58
CA LEU A 172 -22.34 6.90 -9.34
C LEU A 172 -22.34 5.54 -10.04
N ILE A 173 -23.45 4.79 -9.98
CA ILE A 173 -23.59 3.49 -10.64
C ILE A 173 -23.37 3.63 -12.16
N ASP A 174 -23.94 4.67 -12.78
CA ASP A 174 -23.78 4.90 -14.21
C ASP A 174 -22.34 5.28 -14.59
N GLU A 175 -21.70 6.14 -13.80
CA GLU A 175 -20.29 6.51 -13.98
C GLU A 175 -19.34 5.32 -13.82
N ILE A 176 -19.63 4.42 -12.87
CA ILE A 176 -18.88 3.15 -12.71
C ILE A 176 -19.06 2.27 -13.96
N ARG A 177 -20.31 2.08 -14.42
CA ARG A 177 -20.63 1.25 -15.60
C ARG A 177 -20.01 1.76 -16.88
N THR A 178 -19.99 3.07 -17.08
CA THR A 178 -19.63 3.68 -18.36
C THR A 178 -18.15 4.07 -18.43
N LYS A 179 -17.48 4.37 -17.31
CA LYS A 179 -16.10 4.90 -17.32
C LYS A 179 -15.09 4.06 -16.55
N VAL A 180 -15.50 3.34 -15.50
CA VAL A 180 -14.59 2.56 -14.65
C VAL A 180 -14.49 1.11 -15.13
N LEU A 181 -15.62 0.38 -15.15
CA LEU A 181 -15.67 -1.04 -15.48
C LEU A 181 -15.18 -1.40 -16.90
N PRO A 182 -15.42 -0.59 -17.95
CA PRO A 182 -14.96 -0.92 -19.30
C PRO A 182 -13.43 -1.03 -19.42
N ARG A 183 -12.67 -0.37 -18.55
CA ARG A 183 -11.19 -0.50 -18.49
C ARG A 183 -10.73 -1.89 -18.10
N ARG A 184 -11.59 -2.62 -17.37
CA ARG A 184 -11.36 -4.00 -16.95
C ARG A 184 -12.05 -5.01 -17.87
N GLY A 185 -12.69 -4.55 -18.95
CA GLY A 185 -13.48 -5.36 -19.86
C GLY A 185 -14.83 -5.80 -19.29
N ILE A 186 -15.27 -5.21 -18.18
CA ILE A 186 -16.51 -5.60 -17.50
C ILE A 186 -17.67 -4.76 -18.06
N PHE A 187 -18.74 -5.45 -18.45
CA PHE A 187 -20.03 -4.84 -18.79
C PHE A 187 -21.06 -5.34 -17.77
N ALA A 188 -21.75 -4.41 -17.12
CA ALA A 188 -22.72 -4.71 -16.06
C ALA A 188 -23.96 -3.84 -16.17
N GLN A 189 -25.11 -4.38 -15.78
CA GLN A 189 -26.36 -3.65 -15.61
C GLN A 189 -26.38 -2.89 -14.26
N PRO A 190 -27.23 -1.87 -14.10
CA PRO A 190 -27.29 -1.10 -12.85
C PRO A 190 -27.60 -1.93 -11.61
N ASP A 191 -28.39 -2.99 -11.76
CA ASP A 191 -28.79 -3.92 -10.71
C ASP A 191 -27.76 -5.02 -10.42
N GLU A 192 -26.71 -5.11 -11.23
CA GLU A 192 -25.55 -5.98 -11.01
C GLU A 192 -24.42 -5.29 -10.22
N ILE A 193 -24.67 -4.07 -9.72
CA ILE A 193 -23.69 -3.28 -8.97
C ILE A 193 -24.21 -2.93 -7.57
N LEU A 194 -23.34 -3.09 -6.58
CA LEU A 194 -23.56 -2.65 -5.20
C LEU A 194 -22.42 -1.75 -4.76
N ILE A 195 -22.73 -0.57 -4.23
CA ILE A 195 -21.73 0.29 -3.62
C ILE A 195 -21.45 -0.20 -2.20
N THR A 196 -20.19 -0.26 -1.80
CA THR A 196 -19.78 -0.77 -0.49
C THR A 196 -18.94 0.25 0.26
N ILE A 197 -18.83 0.07 1.58
CA ILE A 197 -17.91 0.82 2.45
C ILE A 197 -16.51 0.20 2.32
N GLY A 198 -15.90 0.41 1.16
CA GLY A 198 -14.65 -0.25 0.73
C GLY A 198 -14.83 -1.73 0.39
N SER A 199 -13.75 -2.37 -0.09
CA SER A 199 -13.77 -3.80 -0.47
C SER A 199 -14.03 -4.72 0.72
N GLN A 200 -13.53 -4.38 1.92
CA GLN A 200 -13.70 -5.20 3.12
C GLN A 200 -15.18 -5.41 3.51
N GLN A 201 -16.05 -4.40 3.31
CA GLN A 201 -17.49 -4.63 3.50
C GLN A 201 -18.04 -5.58 2.44
N GLY A 202 -17.60 -5.47 1.18
CA GLY A 202 -17.97 -6.42 0.13
C GLY A 202 -17.58 -7.86 0.47
N LEU A 203 -16.35 -8.07 0.96
CA LEU A 203 -15.86 -9.36 1.46
C LEU A 203 -16.68 -9.86 2.65
N TYR A 204 -17.08 -8.98 3.57
CA TYR A 204 -17.94 -9.38 4.68
C TYR A 204 -19.31 -9.85 4.18
N LEU A 205 -19.96 -9.07 3.31
CA LEU A 205 -21.28 -9.42 2.76
C LEU A 205 -21.26 -10.74 1.99
N LEU A 206 -20.23 -10.97 1.15
CA LEU A 206 -20.14 -12.25 0.45
C LEU A 206 -19.85 -13.41 1.40
N SER A 207 -19.05 -13.20 2.46
CA SER A 207 -18.75 -14.27 3.42
C SER A 207 -20.00 -14.72 4.16
N GLU A 208 -20.88 -13.79 4.51
CA GLU A 208 -22.16 -14.09 5.15
C GLU A 208 -23.16 -14.79 4.21
N LEU A 209 -23.09 -14.51 2.90
CA LEU A 209 -24.00 -15.08 1.91
C LEU A 209 -23.54 -16.43 1.33
N LEU A 210 -22.24 -16.65 1.22
CA LEU A 210 -21.67 -17.80 0.52
C LEU A 210 -20.98 -18.80 1.43
N LEU A 211 -20.57 -18.41 2.64
CA LEU A 211 -19.73 -19.25 3.49
C LEU A 211 -20.46 -19.70 4.76
N ASP A 212 -20.36 -21.00 5.00
CA ASP A 212 -20.78 -21.67 6.20
C ASP A 212 -19.85 -22.87 6.50
N GLU A 213 -20.21 -23.68 7.51
CA GLU A 213 -19.45 -24.86 7.92
C GLU A 213 -19.41 -26.02 6.90
N GLN A 214 -20.23 -25.96 5.85
CA GLN A 214 -20.28 -26.95 4.77
C GLN A 214 -19.51 -26.49 3.53
N THR A 215 -19.15 -25.21 3.48
CA THR A 215 -18.47 -24.59 2.34
C THR A 215 -16.97 -24.89 2.37
N LEU A 216 -16.43 -25.37 1.26
CA LEU A 216 -15.00 -25.46 0.99
C LEU A 216 -14.55 -24.29 0.11
N LEU A 217 -13.75 -23.39 0.69
CA LEU A 217 -13.20 -22.21 0.02
C LEU A 217 -11.73 -22.43 -0.32
N ALA A 218 -11.37 -22.37 -1.60
CA ALA A 218 -9.96 -22.36 -2.01
C ALA A 218 -9.40 -20.93 -1.95
N MET A 219 -8.20 -20.79 -1.40
CA MET A 219 -7.52 -19.51 -1.27
C MET A 219 -6.05 -19.63 -1.66
N GLU A 220 -5.50 -18.55 -2.19
CA GLU A 220 -4.07 -18.40 -2.45
C GLU A 220 -3.22 -18.55 -1.16
N GLU A 221 -2.08 -19.23 -1.26
CA GLU A 221 -1.09 -19.38 -0.19
C GLU A 221 0.33 -19.03 -0.70
N PRO A 222 0.96 -17.98 -0.15
CA PRO A 222 0.43 -17.02 0.82
C PRO A 222 -0.70 -16.17 0.22
N GLY A 223 -1.62 -15.70 1.06
CA GLY A 223 -2.83 -14.98 0.63
C GLY A 223 -3.31 -13.88 1.59
N TYR A 224 -4.42 -13.24 1.24
CA TYR A 224 -5.01 -12.17 2.04
C TYR A 224 -5.60 -12.68 3.37
N ALA A 225 -4.97 -12.28 4.48
CA ALA A 225 -5.36 -12.69 5.82
C ALA A 225 -6.77 -12.24 6.22
N GLY A 226 -7.28 -11.13 5.66
CA GLY A 226 -8.62 -10.62 5.97
C GLY A 226 -9.71 -11.58 5.49
N MET A 227 -9.56 -12.16 4.30
CA MET A 227 -10.52 -13.13 3.77
C MET A 227 -10.47 -14.45 4.55
N ARG A 228 -9.28 -14.93 4.94
CA ARG A 228 -9.16 -16.13 5.78
C ARG A 228 -9.91 -15.98 7.11
N LYS A 229 -9.79 -14.82 7.76
CA LYS A 229 -10.52 -14.54 9.00
C LYS A 229 -12.02 -14.50 8.83
N LEU A 230 -12.50 -14.00 7.70
CA LEU A 230 -13.93 -14.05 7.38
C LEU A 230 -14.39 -15.50 7.22
N ALA A 231 -13.63 -16.33 6.51
CA ALA A 231 -13.91 -17.77 6.41
C ALA A 231 -13.89 -18.47 7.79
N GLU A 232 -12.88 -18.21 8.62
CA GLU A 232 -12.79 -18.72 10.00
C GLU A 232 -13.97 -18.28 10.86
N HIS A 233 -14.38 -17.01 10.77
CA HIS A 233 -15.56 -16.48 11.46
C HIS A 233 -16.84 -17.19 11.05
N ARG A 234 -16.96 -17.54 9.76
CA ARG A 234 -18.05 -18.34 9.21
C ARG A 234 -17.91 -19.84 9.45
N ARG A 235 -16.78 -20.27 10.02
CA ARG A 235 -16.40 -21.68 10.23
C ARG A 235 -16.29 -22.49 8.93
N ALA A 236 -16.05 -21.81 7.80
CA ALA A 236 -15.83 -22.46 6.52
C ALA A 236 -14.46 -23.14 6.47
N VAL A 237 -14.39 -24.25 5.73
CA VAL A 237 -13.13 -24.97 5.53
C VAL A 237 -12.34 -24.28 4.43
N VAL A 238 -11.07 -23.97 4.71
CA VAL A 238 -10.19 -23.28 3.75
C VAL A 238 -9.18 -24.26 3.18
N ASP A 239 -9.21 -24.43 1.87
CA ASP A 239 -8.18 -25.14 1.11
C ASP A 239 -7.13 -24.15 0.59
N LEU A 240 -5.87 -24.33 0.99
CA LEU A 240 -4.79 -23.38 0.70
C LEU A 240 -3.98 -23.86 -0.50
N VAL A 241 -3.96 -23.08 -1.57
CA VAL A 241 -3.38 -23.42 -2.86
C VAL A 241 -2.17 -22.54 -3.16
N ASP A 242 -1.04 -23.17 -3.50
CA ASP A 242 0.22 -22.46 -3.69
C ASP A 242 0.18 -21.51 -4.89
N VAL A 243 0.89 -20.39 -4.75
CA VAL A 243 1.12 -19.39 -5.80
C VAL A 243 2.53 -19.54 -6.36
N ASP A 244 2.65 -19.63 -7.68
CA ASP A 244 3.94 -19.56 -8.39
C ASP A 244 4.03 -18.30 -9.25
N ASN A 245 5.04 -18.22 -10.13
CA ASN A 245 5.30 -17.06 -11.00
C ASN A 245 4.17 -16.69 -11.97
N ASN A 246 3.15 -17.55 -12.14
CA ASN A 246 1.98 -17.26 -12.96
C ASN A 246 0.70 -17.09 -12.12
N GLY A 247 0.78 -16.99 -10.80
CA GLY A 247 -0.36 -16.87 -9.88
C GLY A 247 -0.73 -18.20 -9.19
N ILE A 248 -1.98 -18.34 -8.74
CA ILE A 248 -2.50 -19.57 -8.12
C ILE A 248 -2.37 -20.79 -9.07
N GLN A 249 -2.04 -21.95 -8.50
CA GLN A 249 -1.93 -23.21 -9.25
C GLN A 249 -3.30 -23.87 -9.46
N ILE A 250 -3.90 -23.63 -10.64
CA ILE A 250 -5.27 -24.09 -10.97
C ILE A 250 -5.42 -25.62 -10.87
N ASP A 251 -4.40 -26.38 -11.25
CA ASP A 251 -4.42 -27.84 -11.21
C ASP A 251 -4.45 -28.40 -9.78
N ALA A 252 -3.93 -27.65 -8.80
CA ALA A 252 -3.94 -28.03 -7.39
C ALA A 252 -5.26 -27.72 -6.68
N ILE A 253 -6.16 -26.93 -7.31
CA ILE A 253 -7.50 -26.67 -6.77
C ILE A 253 -8.31 -27.97 -6.82
N ASN A 254 -8.91 -28.35 -5.69
CA ASN A 254 -9.78 -29.53 -5.59
C ASN A 254 -10.98 -29.43 -6.57
N HIS A 255 -11.43 -30.58 -7.09
CA HIS A 255 -12.63 -30.66 -7.93
C HIS A 255 -13.94 -30.44 -7.15
N HIS A 256 -13.92 -30.68 -5.84
CA HIS A 256 -15.08 -30.50 -4.96
C HIS A 256 -14.93 -29.22 -4.12
N ILE A 257 -14.88 -28.07 -4.79
CA ILE A 257 -14.77 -26.75 -4.16
C ILE A 257 -16.06 -25.96 -4.42
N ASP A 258 -16.46 -25.10 -3.48
CA ASP A 258 -17.66 -24.26 -3.64
C ASP A 258 -17.31 -22.84 -4.11
N ALA A 259 -16.16 -22.33 -3.66
CA ALA A 259 -15.67 -21.01 -4.03
C ALA A 259 -14.14 -20.95 -4.10
N VAL A 260 -13.62 -20.05 -4.94
CA VAL A 260 -12.19 -19.74 -5.05
C VAL A 260 -11.99 -18.23 -4.89
N TYR A 261 -11.15 -17.82 -3.95
CA TYR A 261 -10.74 -16.42 -3.77
C TYR A 261 -9.38 -16.17 -4.43
N VAL A 262 -9.32 -15.16 -5.31
CA VAL A 262 -8.11 -14.79 -6.05
C VAL A 262 -7.89 -13.28 -6.10
N THR A 263 -6.61 -12.88 -6.17
CA THR A 263 -6.17 -11.50 -6.36
C THR A 263 -5.39 -11.36 -7.68
N PRO A 264 -6.08 -11.43 -8.85
CA PRO A 264 -5.42 -11.84 -10.09
C PRO A 264 -4.57 -10.75 -10.75
N SER A 265 -4.84 -9.47 -10.51
CA SER A 265 -4.06 -8.37 -11.10
C SER A 265 -2.69 -8.23 -10.44
N HIS A 266 -2.68 -8.16 -9.11
CA HIS A 266 -1.47 -8.14 -8.29
C HIS A 266 -1.75 -8.98 -7.05
N GLN A 267 -1.11 -10.14 -6.95
CA GLN A 267 -1.42 -11.10 -5.90
C GLN A 267 -1.00 -10.56 -4.53
N VAL A 268 -1.87 -10.66 -3.51
CA VAL A 268 -1.49 -10.30 -2.13
C VAL A 268 -0.96 -11.54 -1.41
N PRO A 269 0.33 -11.58 -1.01
CA PRO A 269 1.29 -10.48 -0.91
C PRO A 269 2.37 -10.43 -2.02
N THR A 270 2.43 -11.40 -2.92
CA THR A 270 3.61 -11.65 -3.77
C THR A 270 3.75 -10.66 -4.95
N ALA A 271 2.73 -9.85 -5.22
CA ALA A 271 2.57 -8.97 -6.38
C ALA A 271 2.64 -9.68 -7.76
N VAL A 272 2.63 -11.01 -7.79
CA VAL A 272 2.57 -11.79 -9.03
C VAL A 272 1.24 -11.55 -9.73
N THR A 273 1.26 -11.46 -11.05
CA THR A 273 0.04 -11.33 -11.86
C THR A 273 -0.41 -12.71 -12.34
N LEU A 274 -1.69 -13.03 -12.17
CA LEU A 274 -2.29 -14.26 -12.71
C LEU A 274 -2.32 -14.17 -14.23
N SER A 275 -1.64 -15.12 -14.89
CA SER A 275 -1.48 -15.12 -16.35
C SER A 275 -2.82 -15.30 -17.06
N GLN A 276 -2.92 -14.78 -18.29
CA GLN A 276 -4.13 -14.92 -19.11
C GLN A 276 -4.56 -16.39 -19.28
N ALA A 277 -3.60 -17.29 -19.53
CA ALA A 277 -3.87 -18.71 -19.66
C ALA A 277 -4.50 -19.31 -18.39
N ARG A 278 -4.05 -18.88 -17.19
CA ARG A 278 -4.62 -19.35 -15.92
C ARG A 278 -5.98 -18.75 -15.62
N ARG A 279 -6.24 -17.50 -16.04
CA ARG A 279 -7.59 -16.90 -15.96
C ARG A 279 -8.60 -17.73 -16.78
N GLU A 280 -8.22 -18.11 -18.00
CA GLU A 280 -9.02 -18.98 -18.88
C GLU A 280 -9.20 -20.39 -18.32
N GLN A 281 -8.15 -20.98 -17.74
CA GLN A 281 -8.25 -22.28 -17.06
C GLN A 281 -9.18 -22.21 -15.84
N LEU A 282 -9.07 -21.16 -15.01
CA LEU A 282 -9.89 -21.01 -13.80
C LEU A 282 -11.37 -20.89 -14.14
N ILE A 283 -11.74 -20.05 -15.12
CA ILE A 283 -13.14 -19.90 -15.54
C ILE A 283 -13.67 -21.17 -16.20
N SER A 284 -12.86 -21.87 -17.00
CA SER A 284 -13.24 -23.16 -17.57
C SER A 284 -13.51 -24.20 -16.48
N LYS A 285 -12.62 -24.29 -15.48
CA LYS A 285 -12.75 -25.21 -14.35
C LYS A 285 -13.97 -24.87 -13.48
N ALA A 286 -14.28 -23.60 -13.28
CA ALA A 286 -15.49 -23.14 -12.59
C ALA A 286 -16.77 -23.53 -13.30
N ASN A 287 -16.78 -23.47 -14.64
CA ASN A 287 -17.91 -23.90 -15.45
C ASN A 287 -18.09 -25.43 -15.42
N GLU A 288 -17.00 -26.19 -15.37
CA GLU A 288 -17.03 -27.66 -15.35
C GLU A 288 -17.45 -28.23 -13.99
N HIS A 289 -16.95 -27.66 -12.90
CA HIS A 289 -17.13 -28.18 -11.54
C HIS A 289 -18.12 -27.39 -10.68
N ASP A 290 -18.78 -26.38 -11.25
CA ASP A 290 -19.88 -25.64 -10.61
C ASP A 290 -19.49 -24.89 -9.32
N PHE A 291 -18.45 -24.03 -9.39
CA PHE A 291 -18.04 -23.20 -8.26
C PHE A 291 -18.01 -21.70 -8.59
N ILE A 292 -17.97 -20.88 -7.54
CA ILE A 292 -17.93 -19.40 -7.62
C ILE A 292 -16.50 -18.88 -7.55
N ILE A 293 -16.18 -17.86 -8.35
CA ILE A 293 -14.90 -17.16 -8.28
C ILE A 293 -15.11 -15.80 -7.62
N ILE A 294 -14.38 -15.53 -6.55
CA ILE A 294 -14.31 -14.23 -5.88
C ILE A 294 -13.04 -13.54 -6.36
N GLU A 295 -13.19 -12.55 -7.24
CA GLU A 295 -12.10 -11.73 -7.79
C GLU A 295 -11.97 -10.44 -6.98
N ASP A 296 -10.90 -10.31 -6.19
CA ASP A 296 -10.58 -9.10 -5.43
C ASP A 296 -9.52 -8.27 -6.17
N ASP A 297 -9.98 -7.22 -6.86
CA ASP A 297 -9.17 -6.40 -7.75
C ASP A 297 -8.88 -5.03 -7.15
N TYR A 298 -7.95 -5.01 -6.19
CA TYR A 298 -7.68 -3.87 -5.32
C TYR A 298 -6.60 -2.90 -5.85
N GLU A 299 -5.80 -3.31 -6.85
CA GLU A 299 -4.66 -2.57 -7.42
C GLU A 299 -4.52 -2.68 -8.96
N CYS A 300 -5.61 -2.97 -9.68
CA CYS A 300 -5.59 -3.20 -11.13
C CYS A 300 -4.87 -2.16 -12.01
N GLU A 301 -4.81 -0.91 -11.56
CA GLU A 301 -4.22 0.20 -12.30
C GLU A 301 -2.67 0.26 -12.17
N ALA A 302 -2.06 -0.58 -11.34
CA ALA A 302 -0.63 -0.54 -11.03
C ALA A 302 0.24 -1.44 -11.94
N ASN A 303 -0.12 -1.60 -13.23
CA ASN A 303 0.76 -2.25 -14.21
C ASN A 303 1.71 -1.22 -14.85
N PHE A 304 3.01 -1.50 -14.85
CA PHE A 304 4.05 -0.57 -15.30
C PHE A 304 4.82 -1.03 -16.53
N ILE A 305 4.70 -2.30 -16.91
CA ILE A 305 5.53 -2.93 -17.96
C ILE A 305 4.68 -3.30 -19.17
N SER A 306 3.49 -3.89 -18.95
CA SER A 306 2.64 -4.40 -20.02
C SER A 306 1.25 -3.76 -20.00
N ASN A 307 0.45 -4.03 -21.03
CA ASN A 307 -0.98 -3.76 -20.94
C ASN A 307 -1.58 -4.65 -19.83
N PRO A 308 -2.46 -4.10 -18.97
CA PRO A 308 -3.11 -4.87 -17.92
C PRO A 308 -4.02 -5.95 -18.53
N HIS A 309 -4.01 -7.14 -17.93
CA HIS A 309 -4.97 -8.18 -18.31
C HIS A 309 -6.40 -7.75 -17.96
N PRO A 310 -7.41 -8.11 -18.79
CA PRO A 310 -8.81 -7.97 -18.44
C PRO A 310 -9.14 -8.72 -17.14
N ALA A 311 -10.13 -8.23 -16.38
CA ALA A 311 -10.62 -8.92 -15.19
C ALA A 311 -11.16 -10.31 -15.54
N ILE A 312 -11.09 -11.28 -14.62
CA ILE A 312 -11.69 -12.61 -14.83
C ILE A 312 -13.20 -12.47 -15.08
N LYS A 313 -13.85 -11.52 -14.40
CA LYS A 313 -15.27 -11.18 -14.61
C LYS A 313 -15.60 -10.82 -16.06
N SER A 314 -14.65 -10.29 -16.84
CA SER A 314 -14.88 -10.00 -18.26
C SER A 314 -14.99 -11.26 -19.14
N LEU A 315 -14.44 -12.39 -18.67
CA LEU A 315 -14.48 -13.69 -19.33
C LEU A 315 -15.71 -14.52 -18.90
N ASP A 316 -16.45 -14.06 -17.89
CA ASP A 316 -17.58 -14.77 -17.30
C ASP A 316 -18.84 -14.65 -18.17
N CYS A 317 -19.27 -15.78 -18.73
CA CYS A 317 -20.51 -15.90 -19.49
C CYS A 317 -21.64 -16.61 -18.72
N GLN A 318 -21.37 -17.15 -17.53
CA GLN A 318 -22.32 -17.95 -16.75
C GLN A 318 -22.74 -17.29 -15.43
N GLY A 319 -22.19 -16.12 -15.11
CA GLY A 319 -22.51 -15.40 -13.88
C GLY A 319 -21.84 -15.98 -12.64
N ARG A 320 -20.67 -16.62 -12.80
CA ARG A 320 -19.95 -17.32 -11.71
C ARG A 320 -18.92 -16.46 -10.99
N VAL A 321 -18.62 -15.27 -11.51
CA VAL A 321 -17.58 -14.40 -10.95
C VAL A 321 -18.22 -13.24 -10.19
N ILE A 322 -17.78 -13.05 -8.95
CA ILE A 322 -18.06 -11.89 -8.11
C ILE A 322 -16.82 -11.01 -8.11
N TYR A 323 -16.92 -9.84 -8.71
CA TYR A 323 -15.82 -8.88 -8.79
C TYR A 323 -15.94 -7.85 -7.67
N LEU A 324 -14.83 -7.57 -6.99
CA LEU A 324 -14.70 -6.56 -5.96
C LEU A 324 -13.60 -5.57 -6.33
N SER A 325 -13.86 -4.30 -6.06
CA SER A 325 -12.82 -3.28 -6.14
C SER A 325 -13.10 -2.12 -5.17
N SER A 326 -12.12 -1.23 -5.05
CA SER A 326 -12.12 -0.15 -4.06
C SER A 326 -11.57 1.13 -4.65
N PHE A 327 -12.29 2.24 -4.45
CA PHE A 327 -11.76 3.58 -4.71
C PHE A 327 -10.86 4.08 -3.57
N SER A 328 -10.92 3.42 -2.42
CA SER A 328 -10.26 3.89 -1.19
C SER A 328 -8.74 3.71 -1.22
N ASN A 329 -8.25 2.71 -1.97
CA ASN A 329 -6.82 2.47 -2.16
C ASN A 329 -6.17 3.52 -3.06
N VAL A 330 -7.01 4.19 -3.86
CA VAL A 330 -6.60 5.04 -4.97
C VAL A 330 -6.72 6.52 -4.59
N LEU A 331 -7.81 6.89 -3.91
CA LEU A 331 -8.08 8.27 -3.52
C LEU A 331 -7.68 8.53 -2.08
N ALA A 332 -8.34 7.93 -1.09
CA ALA A 332 -7.97 8.07 0.30
C ALA A 332 -8.67 7.00 1.16
N PRO A 333 -7.99 6.43 2.17
CA PRO A 333 -8.58 5.48 3.12
C PRO A 333 -9.77 6.06 3.89
N GLY A 334 -9.85 7.39 4.04
CA GLY A 334 -10.96 8.08 4.70
C GLY A 334 -12.24 8.14 3.86
N LEU A 335 -12.17 7.93 2.55
CA LEU A 335 -13.35 7.98 1.67
C LEU A 335 -14.24 6.74 1.85
N ARG A 336 -13.62 5.58 2.08
CA ARG A 336 -14.29 4.28 2.29
C ARG A 336 -15.40 4.01 1.27
N LEU A 337 -15.10 4.17 -0.01
CA LEU A 337 -15.96 3.74 -1.12
C LEU A 337 -15.32 2.57 -1.86
N GLY A 338 -16.14 1.55 -2.11
CA GLY A 338 -15.83 0.41 -2.96
C GLY A 338 -17.10 -0.01 -3.71
N TYR A 339 -16.98 -1.03 -4.53
CA TYR A 339 -18.11 -1.57 -5.25
C TYR A 339 -17.92 -3.06 -5.54
N MET A 340 -19.04 -3.75 -5.71
CA MET A 340 -19.13 -5.15 -6.08
C MET A 340 -19.91 -5.25 -7.38
N VAL A 341 -19.46 -6.14 -8.28
CA VAL A 341 -20.19 -6.51 -9.49
C VAL A 341 -20.45 -8.01 -9.47
N ALA A 342 -21.72 -8.41 -9.50
CA ALA A 342 -22.16 -9.79 -9.39
C ALA A 342 -23.54 -9.96 -10.04
N PRO A 343 -24.04 -11.19 -10.25
CA PRO A 343 -25.40 -11.40 -10.75
C PRO A 343 -26.44 -10.62 -9.93
N ALA A 344 -27.46 -10.08 -10.61
CA ALA A 344 -28.47 -9.22 -9.99
C ALA A 344 -29.16 -9.85 -8.76
N GLU A 345 -29.39 -11.17 -8.78
CA GLU A 345 -29.96 -11.91 -7.66
C GLU A 345 -29.06 -11.87 -6.41
N PHE A 346 -27.74 -12.03 -6.60
CA PHE A 346 -26.76 -11.92 -5.54
C PHE A 346 -26.68 -10.49 -4.99
N ILE A 347 -26.66 -9.49 -5.87
CA ILE A 347 -26.61 -8.07 -5.49
C ILE A 347 -27.84 -7.67 -4.68
N LYS A 348 -29.02 -8.19 -5.03
CA LYS A 348 -30.24 -7.99 -4.25
C LYS A 348 -30.10 -8.53 -2.83
N ALA A 349 -29.64 -9.77 -2.66
CA ALA A 349 -29.41 -10.37 -1.35
C ALA A 349 -28.34 -9.62 -0.54
N ALA A 350 -27.24 -9.23 -1.19
CA ALA A 350 -26.18 -8.44 -0.57
C ALA A 350 -26.65 -7.06 -0.11
N ARG A 351 -27.54 -6.40 -0.87
CA ARG A 351 -28.16 -5.13 -0.48
C ARG A 351 -29.07 -5.27 0.74
N GLU A 352 -29.87 -6.33 0.78
CA GLU A 352 -30.73 -6.66 1.93
C GLU A 352 -29.88 -6.89 3.19
N LEU A 353 -28.83 -7.72 3.09
CA LEU A 353 -27.89 -7.96 4.20
C LEU A 353 -27.16 -6.69 4.63
N ARG A 354 -26.68 -5.88 3.68
CA ARG A 354 -26.00 -4.60 3.96
C ARG A 354 -26.87 -3.72 4.82
N SER A 355 -28.17 -3.63 4.52
CA SER A 355 -29.13 -2.76 5.23
C SER A 355 -29.24 -3.04 6.74
N LEU A 356 -28.87 -4.26 7.19
CA LEU A 356 -28.83 -4.62 8.61
C LEU A 356 -27.64 -3.98 9.34
N CYS A 357 -26.54 -3.72 8.63
CA CYS A 357 -25.33 -3.10 9.18
C CYS A 357 -25.30 -1.59 8.91
N VAL A 358 -25.65 -1.20 7.68
CA VAL A 358 -25.73 0.19 7.22
C VAL A 358 -26.70 0.26 6.04
N ARG A 359 -27.63 1.23 6.02
CA ARG A 359 -28.63 1.32 4.95
C ARG A 359 -27.99 1.43 3.55
N HIS A 360 -27.11 2.41 3.39
CA HIS A 360 -26.26 2.61 2.22
C HIS A 360 -25.01 3.42 2.61
N PRO A 361 -23.92 3.36 1.83
CA PRO A 361 -22.78 4.26 2.01
C PRO A 361 -23.22 5.74 1.92
N PRO A 362 -22.53 6.69 2.58
CA PRO A 362 -22.97 8.09 2.62
C PRO A 362 -23.26 8.67 1.22
N ALA A 363 -24.52 9.05 0.95
CA ALA A 363 -24.98 9.44 -0.38
C ALA A 363 -24.27 10.69 -0.92
N ASN A 364 -23.95 11.65 -0.04
CA ASN A 364 -23.15 12.83 -0.39
C ASN A 364 -21.73 12.45 -0.89
N ASN A 365 -21.11 11.43 -0.30
CA ASN A 365 -19.81 10.92 -0.76
C ASN A 365 -19.95 10.19 -2.09
N GLN A 366 -21.02 9.39 -2.25
CA GLN A 366 -21.31 8.72 -3.52
C GLN A 366 -21.50 9.74 -4.65
N ARG A 367 -22.31 10.79 -4.42
CA ARG A 367 -22.56 11.87 -5.37
C ARG A 367 -21.30 12.67 -5.71
N THR A 368 -20.48 12.97 -4.69
CA THR A 368 -19.18 13.64 -4.90
C THR A 368 -18.28 12.80 -5.80
N MET A 369 -18.25 11.49 -5.57
CA MET A 369 -17.47 10.56 -6.39
C MET A 369 -18.02 10.44 -7.82
N ALA A 370 -19.34 10.43 -7.99
CA ALA A 370 -19.97 10.44 -9.31
C ALA A 370 -19.53 11.66 -10.14
N LEU A 371 -19.59 12.86 -9.54
CA LEU A 371 -19.11 14.09 -10.18
C LEU A 371 -17.60 14.04 -10.46
N PHE A 372 -16.82 13.47 -9.54
CA PHE A 372 -15.37 13.36 -9.69
C PHE A 372 -14.96 12.47 -10.87
N ILE A 373 -15.68 11.37 -11.09
CA ILE A 373 -15.53 10.51 -12.27
C ILE A 373 -16.09 11.24 -13.50
N SER A 374 -17.27 11.86 -13.38
CA SER A 374 -17.94 12.55 -14.48
C SER A 374 -17.12 13.66 -15.11
N LEU A 375 -16.42 14.44 -14.30
CA LEU A 375 -15.58 15.57 -14.72
C LEU A 375 -14.19 15.12 -15.21
N GLY A 376 -13.87 13.82 -15.22
CA GLY A 376 -12.59 13.28 -15.69
C GLY A 376 -11.43 13.46 -14.70
N TYR A 377 -11.71 13.87 -13.46
CA TYR A 377 -10.68 14.02 -12.44
C TYR A 377 -10.10 12.68 -12.01
N TYR A 378 -10.94 11.64 -11.94
CA TYR A 378 -10.50 10.27 -11.66
C TYR A 378 -9.37 9.82 -12.60
N ASP A 379 -9.54 10.01 -13.90
CA ASP A 379 -8.58 9.59 -14.92
C ASP A 379 -7.24 10.32 -14.83
N THR A 380 -7.31 11.60 -14.47
CA THR A 380 -6.12 12.42 -14.26
C THR A 380 -5.35 11.97 -13.03
N VAL A 381 -6.05 11.65 -11.94
CA VAL A 381 -5.42 11.09 -10.74
C VAL A 381 -4.85 9.71 -11.01
N MET A 382 -5.54 8.86 -11.77
CA MET A 382 -5.05 7.50 -12.07
C MET A 382 -3.74 7.54 -12.84
N ARG A 383 -3.66 8.41 -13.86
CA ARG A 383 -2.42 8.61 -14.62
C ARG A 383 -1.28 9.12 -13.74
N LYS A 384 -1.55 10.09 -12.86
CA LYS A 384 -0.55 10.63 -11.93
C LYS A 384 -0.09 9.56 -10.92
N LEU A 385 -1.02 8.79 -10.36
CA LEU A 385 -0.76 7.71 -9.41
C LEU A 385 0.11 6.63 -10.06
N ASN A 386 -0.28 6.15 -11.25
CA ASN A 386 0.47 5.14 -12.00
C ASN A 386 1.89 5.62 -12.31
N GLN A 387 2.07 6.85 -12.81
CA GLN A 387 3.40 7.43 -13.07
C GLN A 387 4.26 7.52 -11.80
N THR A 388 3.67 7.96 -10.69
CA THR A 388 4.40 8.10 -9.42
C THR A 388 4.81 6.74 -8.86
N LEU A 389 3.89 5.77 -8.83
CA LEU A 389 4.19 4.42 -8.36
C LEU A 389 5.20 3.72 -9.28
N GLN A 390 5.12 3.93 -10.60
CA GLN A 390 6.10 3.43 -11.54
C GLN A 390 7.51 3.96 -11.24
N GLN A 391 7.64 5.27 -11.00
CA GLN A 391 8.93 5.87 -10.64
C GLN A 391 9.48 5.30 -9.32
N ARG A 392 8.64 5.19 -8.30
CA ARG A 392 9.03 4.60 -7.01
C ARG A 392 9.44 3.14 -7.12
N TRP A 393 8.69 2.37 -7.90
CA TRP A 393 8.96 0.96 -8.15
C TRP A 393 10.29 0.77 -8.90
N GLN A 394 10.55 1.60 -9.92
CA GLN A 394 11.81 1.61 -10.67
C GLN A 394 13.00 1.98 -9.77
N GLU A 395 12.84 3.01 -8.93
CA GLU A 395 13.88 3.44 -7.99
C GLU A 395 14.18 2.36 -6.94
N LEU A 396 13.14 1.70 -6.40
CA LEU A 396 13.31 0.59 -5.47
C LEU A 396 14.05 -0.56 -6.14
N ARG A 397 13.70 -0.88 -7.39
CA ARG A 397 14.36 -1.90 -8.18
C ARG A 397 15.83 -1.60 -8.41
N GLU A 398 16.16 -0.37 -8.81
CA GLU A 398 17.54 0.05 -9.01
C GLU A 398 18.33 -0.02 -7.70
N ALA A 399 17.75 0.45 -6.59
CA ALA A 399 18.39 0.43 -5.28
C ALA A 399 18.66 -1.02 -4.81
N LEU A 400 17.69 -1.93 -4.97
CA LEU A 400 17.85 -3.33 -4.59
C LEU A 400 18.91 -4.04 -5.45
N ASN A 401 18.92 -3.80 -6.76
CA ASN A 401 19.97 -4.30 -7.66
C ASN A 401 21.35 -3.75 -7.29
N HIS A 402 21.43 -2.50 -6.83
CA HIS A 402 22.70 -1.87 -6.51
C HIS A 402 23.27 -2.31 -5.15
N TYR A 403 22.43 -2.44 -4.11
CA TYR A 403 22.88 -2.70 -2.74
C TYR A 403 22.77 -4.17 -2.29
N LEU A 404 21.94 -5.00 -2.94
CA LEU A 404 21.67 -6.40 -2.56
C LEU A 404 21.63 -7.38 -3.77
N PRO A 405 22.46 -7.27 -4.83
CA PRO A 405 22.28 -8.02 -6.08
C PRO A 405 22.35 -9.56 -5.97
N THR A 406 23.10 -10.12 -5.02
CA THR A 406 23.22 -11.59 -4.80
C THR A 406 22.47 -12.11 -3.58
N ALA A 407 22.20 -11.22 -2.63
CA ALA A 407 21.63 -11.58 -1.34
C ALA A 407 20.13 -11.89 -1.39
N ILE A 408 19.43 -11.35 -2.40
CA ILE A 408 17.98 -11.43 -2.48
C ILE A 408 17.49 -11.83 -3.87
N VAL A 409 16.29 -12.41 -3.90
CA VAL A 409 15.54 -12.68 -5.14
C VAL A 409 14.14 -12.12 -4.97
N THR A 410 13.67 -11.33 -5.92
CA THR A 410 12.32 -10.77 -5.91
C THR A 410 11.37 -11.60 -6.78
N SER A 411 10.06 -11.47 -6.54
CA SER A 411 9.05 -12.09 -7.40
C SER A 411 9.06 -11.48 -8.80
N HIS A 412 8.65 -12.28 -9.78
CA HIS A 412 8.38 -11.79 -11.13
C HIS A 412 7.06 -10.99 -11.13
N SER A 413 7.16 -9.67 -10.95
CA SER A 413 6.03 -8.74 -10.96
C SER A 413 6.11 -7.78 -12.15
N VAL A 414 5.00 -7.56 -12.84
CA VAL A 414 4.88 -6.54 -13.90
C VAL A 414 4.47 -5.16 -13.37
N GLY A 415 4.32 -5.04 -12.06
CA GLY A 415 3.97 -3.82 -11.35
C GLY A 415 3.44 -4.11 -9.93
N GLY A 416 2.61 -3.22 -9.42
CA GLY A 416 2.06 -3.25 -8.06
C GLY A 416 2.75 -2.24 -7.14
N SER A 417 2.17 -2.04 -5.95
CA SER A 417 2.72 -1.09 -4.97
C SER A 417 3.73 -1.71 -4.00
N ALA A 418 4.16 -2.94 -4.22
CA ALA A 418 5.09 -3.62 -3.32
C ALA A 418 5.94 -4.67 -4.02
N CYS A 419 7.15 -4.88 -3.50
CA CYS A 419 8.05 -5.94 -3.93
C CYS A 419 8.09 -7.05 -2.88
N TRP A 420 7.90 -8.29 -3.31
CA TRP A 420 8.08 -9.49 -2.49
C TRP A 420 9.51 -9.97 -2.61
N ILE A 421 10.22 -10.09 -1.49
CA ILE A 421 11.66 -10.29 -1.47
C ILE A 421 11.98 -11.56 -0.68
N LYS A 422 12.69 -12.47 -1.32
CA LYS A 422 13.30 -13.66 -0.73
C LYS A 422 14.72 -13.33 -0.31
N GLY A 423 14.98 -13.35 0.99
CA GLY A 423 16.34 -13.33 1.52
C GLY A 423 16.94 -14.73 1.68
N PRO A 424 18.14 -14.82 2.28
CA PRO A 424 18.80 -16.07 2.61
C PRO A 424 17.96 -16.91 3.59
N LYS A 425 18.06 -18.25 3.53
CA LYS A 425 17.16 -19.16 4.29
C LYS A 425 17.18 -18.97 5.81
N HIS A 426 18.27 -18.47 6.36
CA HIS A 426 18.48 -18.20 7.78
C HIS A 426 18.02 -16.82 8.22
N LEU A 427 17.62 -15.94 7.28
CA LEU A 427 17.04 -14.65 7.60
C LEU A 427 15.70 -14.84 8.33
N ASN A 428 15.55 -14.19 9.48
CA ASN A 428 14.27 -14.04 10.15
C ASN A 428 13.70 -12.63 9.87
N SER A 429 12.67 -12.56 9.03
CA SER A 429 12.03 -11.30 8.60
C SER A 429 11.46 -10.47 9.75
N GLN A 430 10.97 -11.10 10.82
CA GLN A 430 10.40 -10.39 11.97
C GLN A 430 11.48 -9.69 12.79
N GLN A 431 12.61 -10.38 13.02
CA GLN A 431 13.78 -9.79 13.68
C GLN A 431 14.38 -8.69 12.81
N PHE A 432 14.51 -8.94 11.51
CA PHE A 432 15.01 -7.97 10.54
C PHE A 432 14.15 -6.70 10.51
N ALA A 433 12.82 -6.84 10.47
CA ALA A 433 11.89 -5.72 10.53
C ALA A 433 12.00 -4.93 11.84
N THR A 434 12.17 -5.62 12.97
CA THR A 434 12.34 -4.98 14.28
C THR A 434 13.64 -4.16 14.34
N GLN A 435 14.72 -4.65 13.74
CA GLN A 435 15.99 -3.92 13.69
C GLN A 435 15.95 -2.74 12.71
N ALA A 436 15.33 -2.94 11.55
CA ALA A 436 15.08 -1.89 10.57
C ALA A 436 14.28 -0.73 11.20
N ALA A 437 13.23 -1.05 11.97
CA ALA A 437 12.40 -0.04 12.64
C ALA A 437 13.20 0.83 13.61
N LYS A 438 14.19 0.26 14.33
CA LYS A 438 15.09 1.03 15.22
C LYS A 438 15.96 2.05 14.47
N LYS A 439 16.17 1.86 13.17
CA LYS A 439 16.89 2.78 12.27
C LYS A 439 15.94 3.68 11.47
N GLY A 440 14.65 3.68 11.78
CA GLY A 440 13.64 4.50 11.10
C GLY A 440 13.10 3.89 9.80
N ILE A 441 13.34 2.59 9.55
CA ILE A 441 12.91 1.89 8.34
C ILE A 441 11.80 0.92 8.70
N LEU A 442 10.61 1.10 8.13
CA LEU A 442 9.52 0.14 8.29
C LEU A 442 9.48 -0.79 7.09
N ILE A 443 9.48 -2.09 7.34
CA ILE A 443 9.32 -3.14 6.34
C ILE A 443 8.26 -4.13 6.83
N GLU A 444 7.60 -4.84 5.91
CA GLU A 444 6.54 -5.79 6.26
C GLU A 444 7.09 -7.20 6.42
N SER A 445 6.85 -7.83 7.58
CA SER A 445 7.06 -9.27 7.76
C SER A 445 5.91 -10.06 7.14
N VAL A 446 6.22 -11.27 6.66
CA VAL A 446 5.30 -12.00 5.80
C VAL A 446 4.42 -13.01 6.52
N THR A 447 4.72 -13.29 7.78
CA THR A 447 4.11 -14.38 8.58
C THR A 447 2.59 -14.30 8.60
N ARG A 448 2.04 -13.10 8.49
CA ARG A 448 0.59 -12.86 8.47
C ARG A 448 -0.10 -13.34 7.20
N TYR A 449 0.61 -13.44 6.09
CA TYR A 449 0.05 -13.86 4.81
C TYR A 449 0.01 -15.39 4.64
N TYR A 450 0.69 -16.15 5.51
CA TYR A 450 0.64 -17.62 5.48
C TYR A 450 -0.44 -18.17 6.40
N GLY A 451 -1.27 -19.07 5.87
CA GLY A 451 -2.33 -19.76 6.59
C GLY A 451 -1.83 -21.07 7.19
N ARG A 452 -0.83 -21.71 6.57
CA ARG A 452 -0.21 -22.93 7.09
C ARG A 452 0.72 -22.64 8.27
N ASP A 453 0.94 -23.64 9.12
CA ASP A 453 1.86 -23.54 10.28
C ASP A 453 3.33 -23.45 9.85
N ASN A 454 3.69 -24.07 8.74
CA ASN A 454 5.04 -23.99 8.17
C ASN A 454 5.22 -22.68 7.40
N LYS A 455 5.67 -21.63 8.09
CA LYS A 455 5.79 -20.27 7.56
C LYS A 455 7.25 -19.99 7.20
N PRO A 456 7.58 -19.66 5.94
CA PRO A 456 8.93 -19.26 5.62
C PRO A 456 9.21 -17.88 6.24
N GLU A 457 10.26 -17.82 7.06
CA GLU A 457 10.62 -16.59 7.78
C GLU A 457 11.54 -15.68 6.96
N TYR A 458 12.12 -16.18 5.88
CA TYR A 458 13.14 -15.49 5.07
C TYR A 458 12.56 -14.62 3.95
N TYR A 459 11.24 -14.45 3.88
CA TYR A 459 10.62 -13.47 2.97
C TYR A 459 10.25 -12.20 3.73
N PHE A 460 10.34 -11.06 3.05
CA PHE A 460 9.86 -9.77 3.53
C PHE A 460 9.31 -8.96 2.35
N ARG A 461 8.55 -7.91 2.65
CA ARG A 461 7.91 -7.07 1.64
C ARG A 461 8.28 -5.60 1.84
N LEU A 462 8.56 -4.92 0.73
CA LEU A 462 8.81 -3.48 0.69
C LEU A 462 7.72 -2.81 -0.13
N GLY A 463 6.86 -2.04 0.53
CA GLY A 463 5.85 -1.22 -0.13
C GLY A 463 6.39 0.12 -0.61
N VAL A 464 5.90 0.59 -1.74
CA VAL A 464 6.25 1.89 -2.35
C VAL A 464 5.06 2.86 -2.44
N SER A 465 3.91 2.50 -1.85
CA SER A 465 2.69 3.30 -1.97
C SER A 465 2.81 4.69 -1.31
N SER A 466 3.49 4.79 -0.16
CA SER A 466 3.55 6.02 0.65
C SER A 466 4.91 6.71 0.73
N ILE A 467 6.00 6.03 0.34
CA ILE A 467 7.36 6.58 0.43
C ILE A 467 7.68 7.51 -0.74
N GLU A 468 8.34 8.64 -0.47
CA GLU A 468 8.86 9.56 -1.50
C GLU A 468 10.02 8.93 -2.28
N VAL A 469 10.12 9.20 -3.59
CA VAL A 469 11.11 8.59 -4.49
C VAL A 469 12.54 8.85 -3.99
N GLU A 470 12.80 10.07 -3.54
CA GLU A 470 14.11 10.54 -3.08
C GLU A 470 14.60 9.81 -1.82
N LYS A 471 13.68 9.25 -1.04
CA LYS A 471 13.98 8.54 0.22
C LYS A 471 14.25 7.05 -0.02
N ILE A 472 13.82 6.50 -1.16
CA ILE A 472 13.92 5.06 -1.44
C ILE A 472 15.37 4.61 -1.43
N ARG A 473 16.24 5.27 -2.20
CA ARG A 473 17.66 4.91 -2.29
C ARG A 473 18.35 4.88 -0.93
N ALA A 474 18.22 5.96 -0.16
CA ALA A 474 18.83 6.09 1.16
C ALA A 474 18.28 5.04 2.15
N GLY A 475 16.96 4.78 2.10
CA GLY A 475 16.33 3.75 2.91
C GLY A 475 16.84 2.35 2.59
N VAL A 476 16.97 2.00 1.31
CA VAL A 476 17.51 0.70 0.87
C VAL A 476 18.99 0.56 1.20
N GLN A 477 19.78 1.63 1.07
CA GLN A 477 21.19 1.62 1.46
C GLN A 477 21.36 1.31 2.96
N LEU A 478 20.59 1.97 3.83
CA LEU A 478 20.59 1.69 5.27
C LEU A 478 20.08 0.29 5.57
N LEU A 479 19.05 -0.18 4.87
CA LEU A 479 18.53 -1.54 5.00
C LEU A 479 19.60 -2.58 4.65
N ALA A 480 20.36 -2.35 3.57
CA ALA A 480 21.46 -3.21 3.17
C ALA A 480 22.59 -3.23 4.21
N GLN A 481 22.92 -2.09 4.83
CA GLN A 481 23.89 -2.08 5.94
C GLN A 481 23.46 -2.96 7.11
N ILE A 482 22.18 -2.91 7.50
CA ILE A 482 21.63 -3.76 8.58
C ILE A 482 21.68 -5.23 8.16
N PHE A 483 21.30 -5.52 6.91
CA PHE A 483 21.36 -6.85 6.33
C PHE A 483 22.78 -7.43 6.44
N TRP A 484 23.79 -6.71 5.95
CA TRP A 484 25.18 -7.17 5.97
C TRP A 484 25.79 -7.24 7.37
N GLN A 485 25.35 -6.40 8.32
CA GLN A 485 25.77 -6.48 9.73
C GLN A 485 25.31 -7.78 10.41
N ASN A 486 24.13 -8.28 10.07
CA ASN A 486 23.62 -9.54 10.61
C ASN A 486 24.23 -10.77 9.93
N HIS A 487 24.76 -10.60 8.72
CA HIS A 487 25.35 -11.66 7.90
C HIS A 487 26.89 -11.67 7.93
N GLU A 488 27.55 -10.96 8.86
CA GLU A 488 29.02 -11.00 8.98
C GLU A 488 29.60 -12.39 9.33
N ASN A 489 28.74 -13.35 9.70
CA ASN A 489 29.13 -14.74 9.99
C ASN A 489 28.61 -15.76 8.96
N ASP A 490 27.87 -15.33 7.93
CA ASP A 490 27.38 -16.23 6.87
C ASP A 490 28.24 -16.07 5.63
N ASP A 491 29.19 -16.99 5.57
CA ASP A 491 30.13 -17.15 4.51
C ASP A 491 29.45 -17.59 3.20
N GLU A 492 28.95 -16.64 2.39
CA GLU A 492 29.07 -16.77 0.93
C GLU A 492 30.55 -16.68 0.59
N HIS A 493 31.26 -17.75 0.93
CA HIS A 493 32.65 -17.91 0.57
C HIS A 493 32.75 -17.99 -0.94
N LEU A 494 33.74 -17.25 -1.48
CA LEU A 494 34.33 -17.61 -2.75
C LEU A 494 34.55 -19.13 -2.79
N PRO A 495 34.28 -19.80 -3.92
CA PRO A 495 34.67 -21.20 -4.08
C PRO A 495 36.12 -21.38 -3.61
N ALA A 496 36.41 -22.46 -2.86
CA ALA A 496 37.74 -22.65 -2.26
C ALA A 496 38.89 -22.62 -3.31
N ASP A 497 38.56 -22.91 -4.57
CA ASP A 497 39.47 -22.92 -5.71
C ASP A 497 39.36 -21.64 -6.59
N ALA A 498 38.69 -20.59 -6.12
CA ALA A 498 38.57 -19.33 -6.84
C ALA A 498 39.92 -18.60 -6.87
N VAL A 499 40.33 -18.16 -8.05
CA VAL A 499 41.59 -17.46 -8.26
C VAL A 499 41.33 -15.96 -8.31
N SER A 500 41.93 -15.21 -7.37
CA SER A 500 41.95 -13.74 -7.44
C SER A 500 42.86 -13.30 -8.57
N LEU A 501 42.35 -12.44 -9.45
CA LEU A 501 43.12 -11.88 -10.56
C LEU A 501 43.93 -10.68 -10.10
N SER A 502 45.21 -10.63 -10.45
CA SER A 502 46.10 -9.49 -10.21
C SER A 502 46.08 -8.50 -11.38
N ASN A 503 46.62 -7.30 -11.16
CA ASN A 503 46.75 -6.24 -12.16
C ASN A 503 47.44 -6.70 -13.47
N GLU A 504 48.32 -7.70 -13.43
CA GLU A 504 48.97 -8.23 -14.64
C GLU A 504 48.02 -9.06 -15.53
N GLN A 505 46.98 -9.65 -14.95
CA GLN A 505 46.05 -10.56 -15.63
C GLN A 505 44.74 -9.87 -16.02
N LEU A 506 44.36 -8.81 -15.30
CA LEU A 506 43.09 -8.09 -15.47
C LEU A 506 42.92 -7.43 -16.86
N PRO A 507 43.91 -6.72 -17.45
CA PRO A 507 43.74 -6.08 -18.75
C PRO A 507 43.39 -7.10 -19.86
N ASP A 508 44.16 -8.19 -19.93
CA ASP A 508 43.96 -9.27 -20.89
C ASP A 508 42.65 -10.01 -20.60
N PHE A 509 42.26 -10.17 -19.33
CA PHE A 509 41.01 -10.81 -18.94
C PHE A 509 39.78 -9.99 -19.34
N MET A 510 39.80 -8.68 -19.09
CA MET A 510 38.65 -7.80 -19.28
C MET A 510 38.44 -7.40 -20.74
N ALA A 511 39.50 -7.35 -21.55
CA ALA A 511 39.40 -7.02 -22.97
C ALA A 511 38.51 -8.04 -23.74
N ASP A 512 37.48 -7.53 -24.42
CA ASP A 512 36.52 -8.29 -25.21
C ASP A 512 35.80 -9.42 -24.45
N CYS A 513 35.60 -9.21 -23.14
CA CYS A 513 34.83 -10.10 -22.29
C CYS A 513 33.36 -9.68 -22.26
N GLU A 514 32.45 -10.66 -22.26
CA GLU A 514 31.03 -10.45 -22.09
C GLU A 514 30.56 -11.15 -20.81
N PHE A 515 29.93 -10.40 -19.91
CA PHE A 515 29.29 -10.91 -18.70
C PHE A 515 27.81 -11.14 -18.96
N ILE A 516 27.29 -12.24 -18.42
CA ILE A 516 25.89 -12.65 -18.53
C ILE A 516 25.42 -13.06 -17.14
N GLY A 517 24.36 -12.43 -16.66
CA GLY A 517 23.82 -12.69 -15.34
C GLY A 517 22.31 -12.47 -15.28
N ARG A 518 21.78 -12.45 -14.07
CA ARG A 518 20.39 -12.09 -13.78
C ARG A 518 20.35 -11.03 -12.71
N THR A 519 19.41 -10.10 -12.82
CA THR A 519 19.12 -9.10 -11.77
C THR A 519 18.39 -9.75 -10.60
N VAL A 520 18.18 -9.01 -9.50
CA VAL A 520 17.40 -9.54 -8.35
C VAL A 520 15.95 -9.89 -8.75
N PHE A 521 15.46 -9.31 -9.86
CA PHE A 521 14.14 -9.57 -10.47
C PHE A 521 14.15 -10.76 -11.43
N GLY A 522 15.26 -11.49 -11.51
CA GLY A 522 15.42 -12.66 -12.36
C GLY A 522 15.55 -12.36 -13.86
N GLU A 523 15.59 -11.08 -14.25
CA GLU A 523 15.75 -10.66 -15.63
C GLU A 523 17.18 -10.83 -16.12
N PRO A 524 17.40 -11.36 -17.33
CA PRO A 524 18.74 -11.53 -17.87
C PRO A 524 19.36 -10.17 -18.17
N TYR A 525 20.65 -10.03 -17.88
CA TYR A 525 21.46 -8.92 -18.37
C TYR A 525 22.70 -9.43 -19.08
N ARG A 526 23.22 -8.61 -20.00
CA ARG A 526 24.55 -8.80 -20.60
C ARG A 526 25.34 -7.51 -20.52
N ILE A 527 26.62 -7.60 -20.21
CA ILE A 527 27.56 -6.48 -20.19
C ILE A 527 28.74 -6.86 -21.06
N LYS A 528 29.00 -6.07 -22.09
CA LYS A 528 30.15 -6.25 -22.95
C LYS A 528 31.21 -5.21 -22.63
N LEU A 529 32.42 -5.68 -22.35
CA LEU A 529 33.60 -4.86 -22.16
C LEU A 529 34.39 -4.77 -23.45
N PHE A 530 34.89 -3.58 -23.76
CA PHE A 530 35.77 -3.33 -24.89
C PHE A 530 37.19 -2.99 -24.40
N ALA A 531 38.19 -3.34 -25.21
CA ALA A 531 39.61 -3.14 -24.89
C ALA A 531 40.02 -1.66 -24.76
N ASP A 532 39.21 -0.74 -25.29
CA ASP A 532 39.41 0.71 -25.19
C ASP A 532 38.93 1.31 -23.86
N GLY A 533 38.50 0.48 -22.91
CA GLY A 533 37.98 0.90 -21.61
C GLY A 533 36.49 1.27 -21.64
N THR A 534 35.80 1.12 -22.77
CA THR A 534 34.34 1.32 -22.83
C THR A 534 33.58 0.05 -22.47
N MET A 535 32.34 0.20 -22.01
CA MET A 535 31.42 -0.91 -21.77
C MET A 535 30.00 -0.60 -22.23
N GLN A 536 29.27 -1.64 -22.62
CA GLN A 536 27.87 -1.56 -23.04
C GLN A 536 27.04 -2.63 -22.33
N GLY A 537 25.91 -2.23 -21.75
CA GLY A 537 25.00 -3.08 -21.02
C GLY A 537 23.64 -3.22 -21.72
N TRP A 538 23.01 -4.37 -21.56
CA TRP A 538 21.62 -4.63 -21.94
C TRP A 538 20.92 -5.41 -20.83
N GLU A 539 19.70 -5.02 -20.48
CA GLU A 539 18.85 -5.68 -19.47
C GLU A 539 17.48 -6.04 -20.10
N GLY A 540 16.96 -7.22 -19.76
CA GLY A 540 15.62 -7.69 -20.13
C GLY A 540 15.59 -8.66 -21.32
N HIS A 541 14.44 -9.32 -21.50
CA HIS A 541 14.27 -10.39 -22.52
C HIS A 541 14.26 -9.89 -23.98
N HIS A 542 14.09 -8.58 -24.21
CA HIS A 542 14.05 -7.96 -25.55
C HIS A 542 15.02 -6.77 -25.72
N ASN A 543 16.12 -6.71 -24.94
CA ASN A 543 17.06 -5.56 -24.94
C ASN A 543 16.38 -4.22 -24.64
N GLU A 544 15.39 -4.21 -23.75
CA GLU A 544 14.51 -3.05 -23.51
C GLU A 544 15.25 -1.89 -22.86
N LYS A 545 16.28 -2.17 -22.06
CA LYS A 545 17.14 -1.16 -21.46
C LYS A 545 18.58 -1.37 -21.87
N THR A 546 19.19 -0.29 -22.32
CA THR A 546 20.63 -0.25 -22.64
C THR A 546 21.29 0.89 -21.90
N ASP A 547 22.52 0.66 -21.50
CA ASP A 547 23.37 1.69 -20.92
C ASP A 547 24.80 1.56 -21.44
N THR A 548 25.55 2.65 -21.36
CA THR A 548 26.98 2.66 -21.69
C THR A 548 27.77 3.17 -20.51
N GLY A 549 29.05 2.84 -20.47
CA GLY A 549 29.92 3.27 -19.40
C GLY A 549 31.39 3.09 -19.75
N GLN A 550 32.22 3.31 -18.74
CA GLN A 550 33.66 3.13 -18.81
C GLN A 550 34.14 2.23 -17.67
N TRP A 551 35.22 1.52 -17.93
CA TRP A 551 35.93 0.73 -16.95
C TRP A 551 37.42 1.00 -17.03
N TRP A 552 38.11 0.91 -15.90
CA TRP A 552 39.55 1.09 -15.80
C TRP A 552 40.11 0.28 -14.62
N LEU A 553 41.44 0.26 -14.50
CA LEU A 553 42.15 -0.46 -13.45
C LEU A 553 42.98 0.53 -12.64
N GLU A 554 42.92 0.44 -11.32
CA GLU A 554 43.88 1.09 -10.42
C GLU A 554 44.43 0.03 -9.45
N GLY A 555 45.69 -0.37 -9.67
CA GLY A 555 46.27 -1.51 -8.95
C GLY A 555 45.51 -2.81 -9.25
N ASP A 556 45.21 -3.59 -8.21
CA ASP A 556 44.44 -4.85 -8.34
C ASP A 556 42.91 -4.62 -8.32
N THR A 557 42.46 -3.36 -8.36
CA THR A 557 41.04 -3.00 -8.30
C THR A 557 40.52 -2.64 -9.68
N TRP A 558 39.44 -3.31 -10.10
CA TRP A 558 38.69 -3.00 -11.31
C TRP A 558 37.57 -2.01 -11.01
N PHE A 559 37.61 -0.88 -11.67
CA PHE A 559 36.61 0.18 -11.56
C PHE A 559 35.68 0.18 -12.77
N ARG A 560 34.40 0.44 -12.52
CA ARG A 560 33.42 0.72 -13.56
C ARG A 560 32.56 1.93 -13.20
N GLN A 561 32.13 2.66 -14.21
CA GLN A 561 31.16 3.73 -14.10
C GLN A 561 30.20 3.69 -15.29
N TRP A 562 28.92 3.53 -15.00
CA TRP A 562 27.84 3.62 -15.99
C TRP A 562 27.39 5.06 -16.19
N GLN A 563 26.64 5.36 -17.26
CA GLN A 563 25.99 6.66 -17.40
C GLN A 563 24.74 6.78 -16.54
N LYS A 564 23.97 5.69 -16.39
CA LYS A 564 22.67 5.70 -15.69
C LYS A 564 22.55 4.59 -14.65
N TRP A 565 22.95 3.37 -14.99
CA TRP A 565 22.88 2.21 -14.10
C TRP A 565 23.76 2.42 -12.87
N SER A 566 23.39 1.81 -11.75
CA SER A 566 24.08 1.99 -10.47
C SER A 566 24.29 3.47 -10.13
N TYR A 567 23.33 4.31 -10.48
CA TYR A 567 23.35 5.76 -10.25
C TYR A 567 24.54 6.51 -10.89
N GLY A 568 25.20 5.91 -11.87
CA GLY A 568 26.42 6.45 -12.47
C GLY A 568 27.59 6.58 -11.49
N GLU A 569 27.55 5.82 -10.40
CA GLU A 569 28.62 5.82 -9.41
C GLU A 569 29.86 5.08 -9.91
N VAL A 570 31.00 5.55 -9.41
CA VAL A 570 32.28 4.87 -9.60
C VAL A 570 32.34 3.71 -8.61
N LEU A 571 32.39 2.50 -9.14
CA LEU A 571 32.36 1.27 -8.35
C LEU A 571 33.65 0.48 -8.57
N GLY A 572 34.44 0.33 -7.49
CA GLY A 572 35.65 -0.50 -7.45
C GLY A 572 35.36 -1.91 -6.93
N PHE A 573 36.02 -2.90 -7.53
CA PHE A 573 35.90 -4.31 -7.20
C PHE A 573 37.23 -5.05 -7.33
N ASN A 574 37.49 -5.95 -6.37
CA ASN A 574 38.50 -6.99 -6.54
C ASN A 574 37.84 -8.16 -7.26
N ILE A 575 38.55 -8.78 -8.21
CA ILE A 575 37.99 -9.81 -9.08
C ILE A 575 38.52 -11.17 -8.69
N ALA A 576 37.62 -12.14 -8.52
CA ALA A 576 37.96 -13.55 -8.45
C ALA A 576 37.23 -14.34 -9.54
N VAL A 577 37.86 -15.40 -10.04
CA VAL A 577 37.30 -16.22 -11.11
C VAL A 577 37.36 -17.69 -10.72
N HIS A 578 36.28 -18.41 -11.00
CA HIS A 578 36.23 -19.86 -10.89
C HIS A 578 35.47 -20.43 -12.09
N SER A 579 36.12 -21.30 -12.86
CA SER A 579 35.58 -21.88 -14.10
C SER A 579 35.13 -20.82 -15.12
N LYS A 580 33.81 -20.63 -15.32
CA LYS A 580 33.22 -19.62 -16.22
C LYS A 580 32.46 -18.52 -15.47
N GLN A 581 32.69 -18.40 -14.18
CA GLN A 581 32.02 -17.44 -13.32
C GLN A 581 33.03 -16.42 -12.77
N ILE A 582 32.64 -15.16 -12.81
CA ILE A 582 33.35 -14.03 -12.22
C ILE A 582 32.64 -13.62 -10.93
N PHE A 583 33.42 -13.27 -9.92
CA PHE A 583 32.99 -12.82 -8.61
C PHE A 583 33.58 -11.44 -8.36
N TRP A 584 32.74 -10.49 -7.98
CA TRP A 584 33.13 -9.14 -7.62
C TRP A 584 33.14 -9.01 -6.10
N LEU A 585 34.27 -8.58 -5.55
CA LEU A 585 34.43 -8.34 -4.12
C LEU A 585 34.63 -6.85 -3.85
N ARG A 586 34.01 -6.36 -2.76
CA ARG A 586 34.25 -5.02 -2.23
C ARG A 586 34.52 -5.14 -0.74
N ASP A 587 35.62 -4.53 -0.28
CA ASP A 587 36.09 -4.61 1.10
C ASP A 587 36.20 -6.07 1.63
N GLY A 588 36.61 -6.99 0.74
CA GLY A 588 36.76 -8.41 1.04
C GLY A 588 35.47 -9.23 1.09
N LYS A 589 34.30 -8.60 0.89
CA LYS A 589 32.99 -9.28 0.86
C LYS A 589 32.54 -9.49 -0.58
N LEU A 590 31.96 -10.67 -0.88
CA LEU A 590 31.33 -10.94 -2.17
C LEU A 590 30.12 -10.01 -2.32
N VAL A 591 30.09 -9.22 -3.40
CA VAL A 591 28.99 -8.28 -3.67
C VAL A 591 28.20 -8.64 -4.91
N ASP A 592 28.79 -9.29 -5.91
CA ASP A 592 28.08 -9.67 -7.14
C ASP A 592 28.77 -10.88 -7.82
N SER A 593 28.06 -11.59 -8.69
CA SER A 593 28.66 -12.61 -9.55
C SER A 593 27.92 -12.76 -10.89
N ALA A 594 28.66 -13.14 -11.94
CA ALA A 594 28.09 -13.39 -13.27
C ALA A 594 28.84 -14.50 -14.00
N PHE A 595 28.23 -15.05 -15.05
CA PHE A 595 28.96 -15.87 -16.01
C PHE A 595 29.69 -14.98 -17.01
N PHE A 596 30.82 -15.43 -17.54
CA PHE A 596 31.54 -14.70 -18.58
C PHE A 596 31.81 -15.56 -19.82
N THR A 597 31.85 -14.91 -20.98
CA THR A 597 32.24 -15.49 -22.27
C THR A 597 33.34 -14.63 -22.90
N LYS A 598 34.25 -15.30 -23.62
CA LYS A 598 35.33 -14.65 -24.37
C LYS A 598 35.33 -15.11 -25.82
N LYS A 599 35.60 -14.19 -26.74
CA LYS A 599 35.71 -14.49 -28.19
C LYS A 599 37.05 -15.12 -28.59
N SER A 600 38.10 -14.98 -27.78
CA SER A 600 39.41 -15.58 -28.02
C SER A 600 39.73 -16.64 -26.96
N PRO A 601 40.28 -17.81 -27.33
CA PRO A 601 40.70 -18.80 -26.34
C PRO A 601 41.76 -18.17 -25.44
N LEU A 602 41.58 -18.28 -24.13
CA LEU A 602 42.57 -17.87 -23.14
C LEU A 602 43.92 -18.46 -23.54
N SER A 603 44.99 -17.65 -23.52
CA SER A 603 46.33 -18.22 -23.49
C SER A 603 46.39 -19.20 -22.32
N SER A 604 47.01 -20.35 -22.55
CA SER A 604 47.02 -21.53 -21.67
C SER A 604 47.45 -21.27 -20.22
N THR A 605 47.87 -20.05 -19.91
CA THR A 605 48.41 -19.59 -18.64
C THR A 605 47.33 -19.25 -17.60
N VAL A 606 46.11 -18.84 -18.01
CA VAL A 606 45.07 -18.42 -17.04
C VAL A 606 44.17 -19.58 -16.56
N ILE A 607 44.08 -20.67 -17.32
CA ILE A 607 43.32 -21.89 -16.93
C ILE A 607 44.22 -22.89 -16.15
N ALA A 608 45.54 -22.74 -16.19
CA ALA A 608 46.47 -23.76 -15.69
C ALA A 608 46.77 -23.72 -14.18
N VAL A 609 46.29 -22.74 -13.41
CA VAL A 609 46.60 -22.66 -11.97
C VAL A 609 45.66 -23.54 -11.11
N GLY A 610 44.53 -24.00 -11.66
CA GLY A 610 43.57 -24.87 -10.95
C GLY A 610 43.68 -26.38 -11.24
N LEU A 611 44.56 -26.82 -12.14
CA LEU A 611 44.62 -28.24 -12.59
C LEU A 611 45.90 -28.99 -12.21
N ASN A 612 46.83 -28.39 -11.45
CA ASN A 612 48.04 -29.06 -11.01
C ASN A 612 48.27 -28.90 -9.49
N LYS A 613 47.49 -29.63 -8.69
CA LYS A 613 47.91 -30.15 -7.38
C LYS A 613 46.90 -31.17 -6.85
N LYS A 614 47.06 -32.43 -7.27
CA LYS A 614 46.78 -33.66 -6.48
C LYS A 614 47.19 -34.87 -7.33
N SER A 615 48.44 -35.28 -7.14
CA SER A 615 48.86 -36.68 -7.19
C SER A 615 48.80 -37.23 -5.78
#